data_AF-A0A7X6WSR5-F1
#
_entry.id   AF-A0A7X6WSR5-F1
#
_cell.length_a   1.000
_cell.length_b   1.000
_cell.length_c   1.000
_cell.angle_alpha   90.00
_cell.angle_beta   90.00
_cell.angle_gamma   90.00
#
_symmetry.space_group_name_H-M   'P 1'
#
loop_
_entity.id
_entity.type
_entity.pdbx_description
1 polymer ?
#
loop_
_entity_poly.entity_id
_entity_poly.type
_entity_poly.pdbx_seq_one_letter_code
_entity_poly.pdbx_strand_id
1 'polypeptide(L)'
;MAKAIYFDMDGTIAELYEVQDWLPKLRAEDASPYAEAEPKVDLRELAKTLKELKKKGYTVGVITWLSMDSSREYKKAVREAKAQWLKKIPFKFDEIHMVQHGTPKHRVAKHRKGILIDDNRGVCEKWEQYGGKTIDANPKDWVLELQKI
;
A
#
# COMPACT_ATOMS: atom_id res chain seq x y z
N MET A 1 12.48 17.20 5.75
CA MET A 1 11.51 16.08 5.62
C MET A 1 12.29 14.78 5.44
N ALA A 2 11.84 13.66 6.01
CA ALA A 2 12.50 12.39 5.70
C ALA A 2 12.20 12.03 4.23
N LYS A 3 13.21 11.69 3.44
CA LYS A 3 13.04 11.27 2.05
C LYS A 3 12.53 9.82 2.02
N ALA A 4 11.25 9.63 2.35
CA ALA A 4 10.62 8.33 2.34
C ALA A 4 9.18 8.42 1.79
N ILE A 5 8.80 7.41 1.04
CA ILE A 5 7.48 7.25 0.42
C ILE A 5 6.95 5.88 0.80
N TYR A 6 5.74 5.85 1.33
CA TYR A 6 5.06 4.65 1.79
C TYR A 6 3.72 4.49 1.07
N PHE A 7 3.39 3.26 0.71
CA PHE A 7 2.13 2.91 0.08
C PHE A 7 1.30 2.01 0.99
N ASP A 8 0.01 2.31 1.15
CA ASP A 8 -0.95 1.24 1.35
C ASP A 8 -1.05 0.33 0.11
N MET A 9 -1.70 -0.82 0.25
CA MET A 9 -1.95 -1.73 -0.85
C MET A 9 -3.40 -1.76 -1.32
N ASP A 10 -4.34 -2.00 -0.41
CA ASP A 10 -5.71 -2.44 -0.73
C ASP A 10 -6.63 -1.23 -0.89
N GLY A 11 -7.01 -0.91 -2.13
CA GLY A 11 -7.71 0.33 -2.47
C GLY A 11 -6.77 1.43 -2.95
N THR A 12 -5.45 1.22 -2.85
CA THR A 12 -4.40 2.20 -3.18
C THR A 12 -3.59 1.84 -4.43
N ILE A 13 -2.79 0.77 -4.41
CA ILE A 13 -2.07 0.28 -5.62
C ILE A 13 -2.82 -0.89 -6.25
N ALA A 14 -3.55 -1.67 -5.44
CA ALA A 14 -4.38 -2.79 -5.86
C ALA A 14 -5.86 -2.43 -5.67
N GLU A 15 -6.67 -2.64 -6.70
CA GLU A 15 -8.09 -2.33 -6.70
C GLU A 15 -8.91 -3.47 -6.05
N LEU A 16 -8.60 -3.78 -4.78
CA LEU A 16 -9.19 -4.90 -4.05
C LEU A 16 -10.72 -4.80 -3.97
N TYR A 17 -11.24 -3.59 -3.73
CA TYR A 17 -12.66 -3.36 -3.47
C TYR A 17 -13.54 -3.46 -4.73
N GLU A 18 -12.94 -3.54 -5.92
CA GLU A 18 -13.62 -3.78 -7.20
C GLU A 18 -13.63 -5.27 -7.58
N VAL A 19 -12.94 -6.13 -6.82
CA VAL A 19 -13.02 -7.59 -7.03
C VAL A 19 -14.41 -8.07 -6.67
N GLN A 20 -15.02 -8.86 -7.57
CA GLN A 20 -16.34 -9.43 -7.33
C GLN A 20 -16.37 -10.23 -6.03
N ASP A 21 -17.37 -9.94 -5.18
CA ASP A 21 -17.59 -10.58 -3.89
C ASP A 21 -16.37 -10.53 -2.95
N TRP A 22 -15.52 -9.51 -3.08
CA TRP A 22 -14.30 -9.39 -2.27
C TRP A 22 -14.58 -9.54 -0.77
N LEU A 23 -15.59 -8.84 -0.22
CA LEU A 23 -15.87 -8.84 1.21
C LEU A 23 -16.41 -10.19 1.70
N PRO A 24 -17.42 -10.81 1.05
CA PRO A 24 -17.79 -12.19 1.35
C PRO A 24 -16.61 -13.17 1.30
N LYS A 25 -15.77 -13.10 0.26
CA LYS A 25 -14.57 -13.93 0.13
C LYS A 25 -13.61 -13.72 1.32
N LEU A 26 -13.32 -12.47 1.69
CA LEU A 26 -12.43 -12.20 2.81
C LEU A 26 -12.96 -12.72 4.14
N ARG A 27 -14.29 -12.62 4.37
CA ARG A 27 -14.97 -13.15 5.56
C ARG A 27 -14.97 -14.68 5.60
N ALA A 28 -14.97 -15.31 4.44
CA ALA A 28 -14.83 -16.76 4.30
C ALA A 28 -13.37 -17.24 4.33
N GLU A 29 -12.42 -16.35 4.65
CA GLU A 29 -10.98 -16.61 4.64
C GLU A 29 -10.41 -17.02 3.27
N ASP A 30 -11.05 -16.59 2.19
CA ASP A 30 -10.54 -16.73 0.83
C ASP A 30 -9.57 -15.60 0.49
N ALA A 31 -8.31 -15.97 0.23
CA ALA A 31 -7.24 -15.04 -0.13
C ALA A 31 -7.25 -14.64 -1.61
N SER A 32 -8.10 -15.24 -2.45
CA SER A 32 -8.16 -14.99 -3.90
C SER A 32 -8.29 -13.51 -4.27
N PRO A 33 -9.04 -12.65 -3.54
CA PRO A 33 -9.17 -11.24 -3.94
C PRO A 33 -7.85 -10.47 -3.96
N TYR A 34 -6.91 -10.81 -3.07
CA TYR A 34 -5.59 -10.16 -3.03
C TYR A 34 -4.72 -10.48 -4.25
N ALA A 35 -4.98 -11.60 -4.94
CA ALA A 35 -4.28 -11.98 -6.16
C ALA A 35 -5.01 -11.47 -7.42
N GLU A 36 -6.35 -11.53 -7.39
CA GLU A 36 -7.28 -11.12 -8.46
C GLU A 36 -7.31 -9.60 -8.66
N ALA A 37 -7.10 -8.81 -7.60
CA ALA A 37 -7.16 -7.35 -7.67
C ALA A 37 -6.31 -6.81 -8.83
N GLU A 38 -6.95 -6.05 -9.72
CA GLU A 38 -6.28 -5.37 -10.81
C GLU A 38 -5.47 -4.17 -10.26
N PRO A 39 -4.43 -3.72 -10.98
CA PRO A 39 -3.75 -2.49 -10.65
C PRO A 39 -4.72 -1.30 -10.67
N LYS A 40 -4.71 -0.48 -9.60
CA LYS A 40 -5.47 0.78 -9.57
C LYS A 40 -4.88 1.83 -10.51
N VAL A 41 -3.57 1.73 -10.76
CA VAL A 41 -2.77 2.67 -11.56
C VAL A 41 -1.89 1.91 -12.54
N ASP A 42 -1.36 2.61 -13.56
CA ASP A 42 -0.39 2.01 -14.48
C ASP A 42 0.90 1.65 -13.73
N LEU A 43 1.19 0.34 -13.62
CA LEU A 43 2.34 -0.15 -12.87
C LEU A 43 3.70 0.19 -13.51
N ARG A 44 3.73 0.40 -14.84
CA ARG A 44 4.95 0.80 -15.55
C ARG A 44 5.25 2.26 -15.29
N GLU A 45 4.23 3.11 -15.35
CA GLU A 45 4.34 4.52 -15.00
C GLU A 45 4.71 4.70 -13.53
N LEU A 46 4.02 4.00 -12.62
CA LEU A 46 4.37 3.99 -11.21
C LEU A 46 5.83 3.58 -11.01
N ALA A 47 6.27 2.46 -11.58
CA ALA A 47 7.64 2.00 -11.45
C ALA A 47 8.67 2.99 -12.03
N LYS A 48 8.36 3.71 -13.11
CA LYS A 48 9.21 4.76 -13.66
C LYS A 48 9.35 5.90 -12.65
N THR A 49 8.23 6.42 -12.15
CA THR A 49 8.19 7.49 -11.13
C THR A 49 8.98 7.09 -9.87
N LEU A 50 8.78 5.86 -9.37
CA LEU A 50 9.50 5.36 -8.20
C LEU A 50 11.01 5.27 -8.43
N LYS A 51 11.47 4.87 -9.61
CA LYS A 51 12.91 4.84 -9.96
C LYS A 51 13.51 6.24 -9.98
N GLU A 52 12.78 7.25 -10.47
CA GLU A 52 13.23 8.64 -10.45
C GLU A 52 13.31 9.19 -9.03
N LEU A 53 12.31 8.91 -8.19
CA LEU A 53 12.32 9.27 -6.77
C LEU A 53 13.47 8.58 -6.03
N LYS A 54 13.77 7.31 -6.32
CA LYS A 54 14.96 6.63 -5.79
C LYS A 54 16.26 7.36 -6.15
N LYS A 55 16.42 7.81 -7.39
CA LYS A 55 17.58 8.61 -7.82
C LYS A 55 17.69 9.95 -7.07
N LYS A 56 16.56 10.54 -6.66
CA LYS A 56 16.50 11.73 -5.79
C LYS A 56 16.79 11.43 -4.30
N GLY A 57 17.04 10.17 -3.96
CA GLY A 57 17.40 9.73 -2.61
C GLY A 57 16.21 9.37 -1.72
N TYR A 58 15.02 9.11 -2.30
CA TYR A 58 13.88 8.60 -1.53
C TYR A 58 14.03 7.11 -1.21
N THR A 59 13.67 6.72 0.00
CA THR A 59 13.35 5.33 0.34
C THR A 59 11.91 5.05 -0.03
N VAL A 60 11.62 3.88 -0.59
CA VAL A 60 10.27 3.52 -1.05
C VAL A 60 9.84 2.21 -0.40
N GLY A 61 8.71 2.22 0.32
CA GLY A 61 8.20 1.06 1.02
C GLY A 61 6.70 0.86 0.92
N VAL A 62 6.24 -0.31 1.35
CA VAL A 62 4.81 -0.66 1.45
C VAL A 62 4.48 -0.92 2.92
N ILE A 63 3.35 -0.38 3.38
CA ILE A 63 2.79 -0.65 4.71
C ILE A 63 1.31 -1.00 4.51
N THR A 64 1.01 -2.29 4.59
CA THR A 64 -0.32 -2.84 4.36
C THR A 64 -0.81 -3.65 5.56
N TRP A 65 -2.11 -3.58 5.80
CA TRP A 65 -2.77 -4.44 6.78
C TRP A 65 -3.03 -5.83 6.22
N LEU A 66 -3.01 -6.82 7.11
CA LEU A 66 -3.57 -8.15 6.86
C LEU A 66 -5.06 -8.13 7.11
N SER A 67 -5.75 -9.19 6.68
CA SER A 67 -7.20 -9.32 6.88
C SER A 67 -7.58 -9.13 8.36
N MET A 68 -8.67 -8.40 8.59
CA MET A 68 -9.25 -8.16 9.91
C MET A 68 -9.77 -9.48 10.49
N ASP A 69 -9.61 -9.67 11.81
CA ASP A 69 -10.21 -10.77 12.58
C ASP A 69 -10.16 -12.16 11.91
N SER A 70 -8.95 -12.55 11.51
CA SER A 70 -8.70 -13.77 10.75
C SER A 70 -7.77 -14.75 11.47
N SER A 71 -7.87 -16.02 11.08
CA SER A 71 -6.99 -17.10 11.48
C SER A 71 -5.53 -16.82 11.11
N ARG A 72 -4.62 -17.52 11.78
CA ARG A 72 -3.18 -17.35 11.53
C ARG A 72 -2.81 -17.88 10.15
N GLU A 73 -3.41 -18.99 9.77
CA GLU A 73 -3.26 -19.69 8.50
C GLU A 73 -3.70 -18.79 7.36
N TYR A 74 -4.87 -18.17 7.47
CA TYR A 74 -5.35 -17.22 6.48
C TYR A 74 -4.43 -16.00 6.37
N LYS A 75 -4.00 -15.41 7.50
CA LYS A 75 -3.00 -14.32 7.46
C LYS A 75 -1.68 -14.71 6.79
N LYS A 76 -1.30 -16.00 6.78
CA LYS A 76 -0.13 -16.48 6.02
C LYS A 76 -0.43 -16.46 4.51
N ALA A 77 -1.58 -16.98 4.11
CA ALA A 77 -2.02 -16.94 2.71
C ALA A 77 -2.13 -15.50 2.17
N VAL A 78 -2.69 -14.57 2.96
CA VAL A 78 -2.77 -13.15 2.59
C VAL A 78 -1.40 -12.52 2.41
N ARG A 79 -0.42 -12.81 3.29
CA ARG A 79 0.95 -12.32 3.12
C ARG A 79 1.56 -12.80 1.82
N GLU A 80 1.36 -14.07 1.50
CA GLU A 80 1.89 -14.68 0.29
C GLU A 80 1.24 -14.07 -0.95
N ALA A 81 -0.08 -13.94 -0.99
CA ALA A 81 -0.82 -13.32 -2.08
C ALA A 81 -0.36 -11.87 -2.33
N LYS A 82 -0.29 -11.04 -1.28
CA LYS A 82 0.19 -9.66 -1.37
C LYS A 82 1.65 -9.58 -1.83
N ALA A 83 2.51 -10.47 -1.33
CA ALA A 83 3.92 -10.49 -1.71
C ALA A 83 4.10 -10.87 -3.19
N GLN A 84 3.30 -11.81 -3.71
CA GLN A 84 3.31 -12.16 -5.13
C GLN A 84 2.74 -11.01 -5.98
N TRP A 85 1.65 -10.37 -5.53
CA TRP A 85 1.06 -9.24 -6.24
C TRP A 85 2.05 -8.08 -6.38
N LEU A 86 2.81 -7.74 -5.34
CA LEU A 86 3.83 -6.69 -5.40
C LEU A 86 4.92 -6.94 -6.44
N LYS A 87 5.18 -8.21 -6.82
CA LYS A 87 6.14 -8.54 -7.89
C LYS A 87 5.64 -8.14 -9.29
N LYS A 88 4.35 -7.87 -9.46
CA LYS A 88 3.79 -7.33 -10.70
C LYS A 88 4.33 -5.93 -10.99
N ILE A 89 4.75 -5.19 -9.96
CA ILE A 89 5.37 -3.86 -10.11
C ILE A 89 6.84 -4.07 -10.48
N PRO A 90 7.34 -3.54 -11.63
CA PRO A 90 8.74 -3.68 -12.03
C PRO A 90 9.67 -2.72 -11.26
N PHE A 91 9.61 -2.81 -9.92
CA PHE A 91 10.30 -1.99 -8.94
C PHE A 91 10.64 -2.82 -7.69
N LYS A 92 11.81 -2.57 -7.10
CA LYS A 92 12.24 -3.21 -5.85
C LYS A 92 12.03 -2.26 -4.68
N PHE A 93 11.10 -2.60 -3.80
CA PHE A 93 10.86 -1.87 -2.55
C PHE A 93 12.00 -2.05 -1.55
N ASP A 94 12.29 -0.99 -0.79
CA ASP A 94 13.31 -0.99 0.27
C ASP A 94 12.80 -1.64 1.56
N GLU A 95 11.50 -1.56 1.79
CA GLU A 95 10.84 -2.18 2.94
C GLU A 95 9.39 -2.53 2.64
N ILE A 96 8.93 -3.66 3.18
CA ILE A 96 7.55 -4.12 3.07
C ILE A 96 7.10 -4.55 4.46
N HIS A 97 6.07 -3.89 4.98
CA HIS A 97 5.48 -4.15 6.28
C HIS A 97 4.06 -4.67 6.09
N MET A 98 3.84 -5.95 6.40
CA MET A 98 2.52 -6.60 6.38
C MET A 98 2.08 -6.89 7.81
N VAL A 99 1.26 -6.02 8.37
CA VAL A 99 1.00 -5.94 9.81
C VAL A 99 -0.45 -6.23 10.15
N GLN A 100 -0.73 -6.55 11.42
CA GLN A 100 -2.09 -6.83 11.88
C GLN A 100 -3.01 -5.63 11.57
N HIS A 101 -4.24 -5.91 11.12
CA HIS A 101 -5.26 -4.88 10.89
C HIS A 101 -5.38 -3.93 12.09
N GLY A 102 -5.48 -2.62 11.82
CA GLY A 102 -5.57 -1.58 12.84
C GLY A 102 -4.22 -1.16 13.45
N THR A 103 -3.10 -1.80 13.08
CA THR A 103 -1.77 -1.35 13.52
C THR A 103 -1.49 0.05 12.95
N PRO A 104 -1.23 1.08 13.77
CA PRO A 104 -0.99 2.43 13.26
C PRO A 104 0.27 2.48 12.39
N LYS A 105 0.12 2.82 11.11
CA LYS A 105 1.22 2.73 10.10
C LYS A 105 2.45 3.56 10.46
N HIS A 106 2.24 4.74 11.08
CA HIS A 106 3.33 5.61 11.55
C HIS A 106 4.24 4.96 12.61
N ARG A 107 3.79 3.87 13.28
CA ARG A 107 4.59 3.14 14.28
C ARG A 107 5.54 2.13 13.66
N VAL A 108 5.24 1.64 12.46
CA VAL A 108 6.05 0.60 11.78
C VAL A 108 6.94 1.17 10.69
N ALA A 109 6.58 2.34 10.15
CA ALA A 109 7.42 3.07 9.22
C ALA A 109 8.76 3.48 9.86
N LYS A 110 9.88 3.17 9.19
CA LYS A 110 11.21 3.69 9.59
C LYS A 110 11.26 5.22 9.58
N HIS A 111 10.54 5.84 8.64
CA HIS A 111 10.52 7.29 8.45
C HIS A 111 9.10 7.86 8.53
N ARG A 112 8.54 7.94 9.73
CA ARG A 112 7.18 8.48 9.99
C ARG A 112 6.89 9.91 9.52
N LYS A 113 7.92 10.69 9.16
CA LYS A 113 7.80 12.04 8.57
C LYS A 113 7.87 12.02 7.03
N GLY A 114 7.71 10.85 6.42
CA GLY A 114 7.65 10.65 4.98
C GLY A 114 6.26 10.95 4.41
N ILE A 115 6.08 10.59 3.15
CA ILE A 115 4.81 10.70 2.42
C ILE A 115 4.13 9.33 2.44
N LEU A 116 2.86 9.29 2.84
CA LEU A 116 2.01 8.09 2.78
C LEU A 116 0.95 8.27 1.69
N ILE A 117 0.84 7.29 0.80
CA ILE A 117 -0.25 7.17 -0.17
C ILE A 117 -1.22 6.13 0.37
N ASP A 118 -2.46 6.53 0.60
CA ASP A 118 -3.48 5.68 1.25
C ASP A 118 -4.88 6.18 0.83
N ASP A 119 -5.81 5.27 0.60
CA ASP A 119 -7.21 5.58 0.29
C ASP A 119 -8.05 5.82 1.54
N ASN A 120 -7.57 5.38 2.71
CA ASN A 120 -8.28 5.54 3.96
C ASN A 120 -7.97 6.89 4.62
N ARG A 121 -8.92 7.81 4.53
CA ARG A 121 -8.82 9.16 5.13
C ARG A 121 -8.43 9.14 6.61
N GLY A 122 -8.97 8.21 7.41
CA GLY A 122 -8.63 8.11 8.83
C GLY A 122 -7.18 7.71 9.06
N VAL A 123 -6.62 6.87 8.19
CA VAL A 123 -5.18 6.53 8.21
C VAL A 123 -4.35 7.73 7.77
N CYS A 124 -4.79 8.48 6.74
CA CYS A 124 -4.13 9.70 6.29
C CYS A 124 -4.04 10.75 7.40
N GLU A 125 -5.17 11.12 7.99
CA GLU A 125 -5.24 12.08 9.09
C GLU A 125 -4.35 11.64 10.26
N LYS A 126 -4.35 10.33 10.58
CA LYS A 126 -3.49 9.78 11.63
C LYS A 126 -2.01 9.82 11.27
N TRP A 127 -1.63 9.77 9.99
CA TRP A 127 -0.24 9.91 9.56
C TRP A 127 0.23 11.37 9.66
N GLU A 128 -0.60 12.31 9.22
CA GLU A 128 -0.33 13.75 9.28
C GLU A 128 -0.21 14.25 10.73
N GLN A 129 -1.06 13.76 11.64
CA GLN A 129 -0.96 14.05 13.08
C GLN A 129 0.42 13.74 13.68
N TYR A 130 1.19 12.81 13.09
CA TYR A 130 2.53 12.44 13.54
C TYR A 130 3.65 13.06 12.69
N GLY A 131 3.31 14.08 11.89
CA GLY A 131 4.25 14.93 11.15
C GLY A 131 4.66 14.39 9.78
N GLY A 132 3.94 13.41 9.25
CA GLY A 132 4.04 13.00 7.86
C GLY A 132 3.21 13.87 6.92
N LYS A 133 3.29 13.60 5.62
CA LYS A 133 2.34 14.12 4.62
C LYS A 133 1.62 12.95 3.97
N THR A 134 0.47 13.22 3.37
CA THR A 134 -0.29 12.20 2.64
C THR A 134 -0.63 12.62 1.23
N ILE A 135 -0.86 11.63 0.38
CA ILE A 135 -1.53 11.77 -0.92
C ILE A 135 -2.73 10.83 -0.88
N ASP A 136 -3.91 11.36 -1.15
CA ASP A 136 -5.15 10.58 -1.20
C ASP A 136 -5.12 9.66 -2.43
N ALA A 137 -5.31 8.36 -2.21
CA ALA A 137 -5.29 7.36 -3.26
C ALA A 137 -6.67 7.08 -3.89
N ASN A 138 -7.75 7.73 -3.43
CA ASN A 138 -9.08 7.54 -4.02
C ASN A 138 -9.13 7.94 -5.51
N PRO A 139 -8.56 9.08 -5.95
CA PRO A 139 -8.44 9.40 -7.36
C PRO A 139 -7.46 8.45 -8.07
N LYS A 140 -7.83 7.88 -9.22
CA LYS A 140 -6.96 6.92 -9.95
C LYS A 140 -5.70 7.56 -10.56
N ASP A 141 -5.58 8.88 -10.51
CA ASP A 141 -4.47 9.67 -11.04
C ASP A 141 -3.50 10.18 -9.95
N TRP A 142 -3.58 9.66 -8.72
CA TRP A 142 -2.69 10.05 -7.62
C TRP A 142 -1.18 9.92 -7.94
N VAL A 143 -0.82 9.09 -8.93
CA VAL A 143 0.57 8.98 -9.43
C VAL A 143 1.08 10.32 -9.97
N LEU A 144 0.22 11.17 -10.52
CA LEU A 144 0.57 12.51 -10.99
C LEU A 144 1.04 13.41 -9.84
N GLU A 145 0.50 13.24 -8.62
CA GLU A 145 0.97 13.97 -7.45
C GLU A 145 2.37 13.54 -7.02
N LEU A 146 2.71 12.26 -7.20
CA LEU A 146 4.08 11.79 -6.95
C LEU A 146 5.10 12.35 -7.94
N GLN A 147 4.70 12.55 -9.19
CA GLN A 147 5.59 13.09 -10.23
C GLN A 147 6.01 14.54 -9.97
N LYS A 148 5.27 15.27 -9.13
CA LYS A 148 5.58 16.66 -8.74
C LYS A 148 6.69 16.76 -7.67
N ILE A 149 7.13 15.63 -7.11
CA ILE A 149 8.19 15.52 -6.08
C ILE A 149 9.55 15.31 -6.74
#